data_AF-A0A830BHE9-F1
#
_entry.id   AF-A0A830BHE9-F1
#
_cell.length_a   1.000
_cell.length_b   1.000
_cell.length_c   1.000
_cell.angle_alpha   90.00
_cell.angle_beta   90.00
_cell.angle_gamma   90.00
#
_symmetry.space_group_name_H-M   'P 1'
#
loop_
_entity.id
_entity.type
_entity.pdbx_description
1 polymer ?
#
loop_
_entity_poly.entity_id
_entity_poly.type
_entity_poly.pdbx_seq_one_letter_code
_entity_poly.pdbx_strand_id
1 'polypeptide(L)'
;MSPEYAGYGLCSLKSDVYSFGVLVLEIVSGQRSGDFHHTNHHHDLLGHAWILYKEGRPLELVGPNIVNSIHLYELERSIHVALLCVQQHPEDKFIF
;
A
#
# COMPACT_ATOMS: atom_id res chain seq x y z
N MET A 1 10.09 4.22 -0.31
CA MET A 1 11.15 3.41 -0.95
C MET A 1 11.24 2.07 -0.27
N SER A 2 11.75 1.04 -0.95
CA SER A 2 12.00 -0.25 -0.29
C SER A 2 13.09 -0.13 0.77
N PRO A 3 12.95 -0.83 1.91
CA PRO A 3 13.89 -0.73 3.02
C PRO A 3 15.30 -1.16 2.64
N GLU A 4 15.45 -2.16 1.77
CA GLU A 4 16.75 -2.64 1.29
C GLU A 4 17.45 -1.65 0.34
N TYR A 5 16.70 -0.92 -0.49
CA TYR A 5 17.26 0.13 -1.33
C TYR A 5 17.66 1.35 -0.49
N ALA A 6 16.79 1.78 0.42
CA ALA A 6 17.05 2.92 1.29
C ALA A 6 18.21 2.68 2.27
N GLY A 7 18.36 1.45 2.76
CA GLY A 7 19.40 1.08 3.73
C GLY A 7 20.74 0.70 3.11
N TYR A 8 20.72 -0.05 1.99
CA TYR A 8 21.93 -0.68 1.44
C TYR A 8 22.23 -0.29 -0.01
N GLY A 9 21.40 0.54 -0.64
CA GLY A 9 21.56 0.92 -2.05
C GLY A 9 21.35 -0.24 -3.03
N LEU A 10 20.70 -1.31 -2.60
CA LEU A 10 20.51 -2.52 -3.41
C LEU A 10 19.28 -2.35 -4.30
N CYS A 11 19.52 -2.25 -5.61
CA CYS A 11 18.46 -2.33 -6.62
C CYS A 11 18.27 -3.80 -7.03
N SER A 12 17.02 -4.26 -6.98
CA SER A 12 16.64 -5.64 -7.31
C SER A 12 15.19 -5.70 -7.79
N LEU A 13 14.81 -6.82 -8.40
CA LEU A 13 13.41 -7.07 -8.74
C LEU A 13 12.48 -6.96 -7.52
N LYS A 14 12.96 -7.29 -6.32
CA LYS A 14 12.17 -7.17 -5.08
C LYS A 14 11.95 -5.72 -4.66
N SER A 15 12.98 -4.87 -4.77
CA SER A 15 12.85 -3.44 -4.47
C SER A 15 11.93 -2.73 -5.46
N ASP A 16 11.93 -3.19 -6.72
CA ASP A 16 11.05 -2.69 -7.77
C ASP A 16 9.59 -3.08 -7.50
N VAL A 17 9.34 -4.34 -7.13
CA VAL A 17 7.99 -4.81 -6.74
C VAL A 17 7.49 -4.07 -5.49
N TYR A 18 8.32 -3.87 -4.48
CA TYR A 18 7.96 -3.09 -3.30
C TYR A 18 7.58 -1.66 -3.68
N SER A 19 8.43 -1.00 -4.48
CA SER A 19 8.20 0.39 -4.89
C SER A 19 6.95 0.53 -5.77
N PHE A 20 6.66 -0.47 -6.60
CA PHE A 20 5.40 -0.56 -7.34
C PHE A 20 4.19 -0.65 -6.39
N GLY A 21 4.25 -1.49 -5.36
CA GLY A 21 3.18 -1.58 -4.36
C GLY A 21 2.92 -0.26 -3.63
N VAL A 22 3.99 0.43 -3.21
CA VAL A 22 3.89 1.78 -2.63
C VAL A 22 3.20 2.73 -3.61
N LEU A 23 3.64 2.75 -4.87
CA LEU A 23 3.09 3.64 -5.90
C LEU A 23 1.60 3.40 -6.13
N VAL A 24 1.14 2.13 -6.17
CA VAL A 24 -0.28 1.83 -6.31
C VAL A 24 -1.06 2.37 -5.11
N LEU A 25 -0.55 2.21 -3.88
CA LEU A 25 -1.20 2.75 -2.67
C LEU A 25 -1.25 4.29 -2.66
N GLU A 26 -0.23 4.96 -3.18
CA GLU A 26 -0.22 6.42 -3.38
C GLU A 26 -1.25 6.86 -4.42
N ILE A 27 -1.38 6.11 -5.53
CA ILE A 27 -2.37 6.40 -6.56
C ILE A 27 -3.78 6.27 -5.98
N VAL A 28 -4.12 5.14 -5.36
CA VAL A 28 -5.49 4.90 -4.84
C VAL A 28 -5.86 5.84 -3.70
N SER A 29 -4.91 6.25 -2.86
CA SER A 29 -5.16 7.21 -1.79
C SER A 29 -5.19 8.66 -2.27
N GLY A 30 -4.53 8.96 -3.39
CA GLY A 30 -4.25 10.33 -3.81
C GLY A 30 -3.29 11.06 -2.86
N GLN A 31 -2.58 10.34 -1.99
CA GLN A 31 -1.66 10.90 -1.01
C GLN A 31 -0.24 10.34 -1.24
N ARG A 32 0.76 11.21 -1.12
CA ARG A 32 2.17 10.79 -1.14
C ARG A 32 2.54 10.18 0.19
N SER A 33 3.33 9.10 0.17
CA SER A 33 3.76 8.39 1.39
C SER A 33 4.54 9.29 2.35
N GLY A 34 5.29 10.28 1.83
CA GLY A 34 6.05 11.24 2.63
C GLY A 34 5.22 12.38 3.23
N ASP A 35 4.04 12.64 2.67
CA ASP A 35 3.13 13.71 3.10
C ASP A 35 1.91 13.15 3.88
N PHE A 36 1.90 11.84 4.14
CA PHE A 36 0.79 11.15 4.80
C PHE A 36 0.78 11.48 6.30
N HIS A 37 -0.19 12.30 6.70
CA HIS A 37 -0.45 12.65 8.09
C HIS A 37 -1.87 12.27 8.47
N HIS A 38 -2.05 11.10 9.07
CA HIS A 38 -3.33 10.71 9.64
C HIS A 38 -3.42 11.17 11.10
N THR A 39 -4.45 11.92 11.43
CA THR A 39 -4.63 12.59 12.73
C THR A 39 -4.77 11.61 13.91
N ASN A 40 -5.10 10.34 13.65
CA ASN A 40 -5.45 9.40 14.71
C ASN A 40 -4.35 8.39 15.06
N HIS A 41 -3.44 8.06 14.14
CA HIS A 41 -2.39 7.07 14.43
C HIS A 41 -1.13 7.41 13.64
N HIS A 42 0.03 7.42 14.31
CA HIS A 42 1.36 7.66 13.75
C HIS A 42 1.82 6.48 12.86
N HIS A 43 1.03 6.12 11.87
CA HIS A 43 1.36 5.13 10.86
C HIS A 43 1.56 5.85 9.54
N ASP A 44 2.63 5.48 8.83
CA ASP A 44 2.81 5.84 7.43
C ASP A 44 1.64 5.30 6.58
N LEU A 45 1.58 5.71 5.31
CA LEU A 45 0.52 5.29 4.38
C LEU A 45 0.35 3.75 4.33
N LEU A 46 1.46 3.02 4.43
CA LEU A 46 1.48 1.56 4.40
C LEU A 46 0.83 0.96 5.64
N GLY A 47 1.18 1.46 6.83
CA GLY A 47 0.57 1.02 8.08
C GLY A 47 -0.93 1.32 8.12
N HIS A 48 -1.34 2.50 7.64
CA HIS A 48 -2.76 2.84 7.55
C HIS A 48 -3.53 1.92 6.59
N ALA A 49 -2.97 1.68 5.39
CA ALA A 49 -3.55 0.77 4.41
C ALA A 49 -3.71 -0.66 4.96
N TRP A 50 -2.71 -1.15 5.73
CA TRP A 50 -2.79 -2.46 6.36
C TRP A 50 -3.88 -2.56 7.42
N ILE A 51 -4.06 -1.53 8.25
CA ILE A 51 -5.11 -1.47 9.26
C ILE A 51 -6.48 -1.55 8.59
N LEU A 52 -6.75 -0.68 7.61
CA LEU A 52 -8.02 -0.67 6.89
C LEU A 52 -8.31 -2.01 6.20
N TYR A 53 -7.29 -2.63 5.61
CA TYR A 53 -7.46 -3.94 4.99
C TYR A 53 -7.80 -5.03 6.01
N LYS A 54 -7.11 -5.07 7.17
CA LYS A 54 -7.41 -6.04 8.25
C LYS A 54 -8.78 -5.85 8.87
N GLU A 55 -9.28 -4.62 8.90
CA GLU A 55 -10.64 -4.29 9.38
C GLU A 55 -11.73 -4.56 8.32
N GLY A 56 -11.39 -5.04 7.12
CA GLY A 56 -12.35 -5.27 6.03
C GLY A 56 -12.87 -3.98 5.40
N ARG A 57 -12.14 -2.88 5.53
CA ARG A 57 -12.50 -1.53 5.07
C ARG A 57 -11.50 -0.94 4.06
N PRO A 58 -10.95 -1.71 3.09
CA PRO A 58 -9.90 -1.23 2.20
C PRO A 58 -10.31 -0.02 1.34
N LEU A 59 -11.61 0.10 1.01
CA LEU A 59 -12.13 1.20 0.19
C LEU A 59 -12.10 2.56 0.89
N GLU A 60 -11.92 2.60 2.22
CA GLU A 60 -11.74 3.86 2.95
C GLU A 60 -10.37 4.49 2.70
N LEU A 61 -9.43 3.73 2.15
CA LEU A 61 -8.16 4.26 1.68
C LEU A 61 -8.33 5.16 0.45
N VAL A 62 -9.43 4.98 -0.30
CA VAL A 62 -9.60 5.55 -1.63
C VAL A 62 -9.84 7.05 -1.54
N GLY A 63 -9.02 7.82 -2.26
CA GLY A 63 -9.15 9.26 -2.36
C GLY A 63 -10.48 9.66 -3.04
N PRO A 64 -11.08 10.80 -2.66
CA PRO A 64 -12.39 11.24 -3.16
C PRO A 64 -12.44 11.44 -4.69
N ASN A 65 -11.28 11.63 -5.33
CA ASN A 65 -11.18 11.88 -6.77
C ASN A 65 -11.24 10.60 -7.63
N ILE A 66 -11.16 9.40 -7.04
CA ILE A 66 -11.06 8.12 -7.78
C ILE A 66 -12.40 7.37 -7.85
N VAL A 67 -13.30 7.65 -6.91
CA VAL A 67 -14.56 6.91 -6.73
C VAL A 67 -15.51 7.02 -7.94
N ASN A 68 -15.34 8.04 -8.79
CA ASN A 68 -16.28 8.33 -9.88
C ASN A 68 -16.02 7.56 -11.19
N SER A 69 -14.93 6.80 -11.32
CA SER A 69 -14.53 6.21 -12.63
C SER A 69 -14.15 4.73 -12.61
N ILE A 70 -14.15 4.04 -11.47
CA ILE A 70 -13.60 2.67 -11.35
C ILE A 70 -14.60 1.72 -10.66
N HIS A 71 -14.62 0.46 -11.11
CA HIS A 71 -15.36 -0.60 -10.44
C HIS A 71 -14.76 -0.90 -9.05
N LEU A 72 -15.56 -0.83 -7.99
CA LEU A 72 -15.12 -1.05 -6.60
C LEU A 72 -14.32 -2.35 -6.41
N TYR A 73 -14.72 -3.42 -7.11
CA TYR A 73 -14.03 -4.72 -7.07
C TYR A 73 -12.60 -4.68 -7.65
N GLU A 74 -12.35 -3.90 -8.70
CA GLU A 74 -11.01 -3.73 -9.25
C GLU A 74 -10.12 -2.92 -8.31
N LEU A 75 -10.72 -1.93 -7.64
CA LEU A 75 -10.03 -1.08 -6.69
C LEU A 75 -9.62 -1.86 -5.44
N GLU A 76 -10.54 -2.67 -4.89
CA GLU A 76 -10.25 -3.56 -3.76
C GLU A 76 -9.16 -4.59 -4.10
N ARG A 77 -9.23 -5.20 -5.29
CA ARG A 77 -8.15 -6.11 -5.77
C ARG A 77 -6.82 -5.38 -5.94
N SER A 78 -6.83 -4.15 -6.44
CA SER A 78 -5.61 -3.37 -6.62
C SER A 78 -4.95 -3.06 -5.28
N ILE A 79 -5.74 -2.69 -4.27
CA ILE A 79 -5.26 -2.48 -2.90
C ILE A 79 -4.69 -3.78 -2.32
N HIS A 80 -5.37 -4.91 -2.50
CA HIS A 80 -4.89 -6.21 -2.04
C HIS A 80 -3.54 -6.59 -2.65
N VAL A 81 -3.42 -6.51 -3.97
CA VAL A 81 -2.15 -6.81 -4.68
C VAL A 81 -1.05 -5.85 -4.24
N ALA A 82 -1.36 -4.56 -4.08
CA ALA A 82 -0.38 -3.58 -3.60
C ALA A 82 0.13 -3.89 -2.19
N LEU A 83 -0.76 -4.34 -1.29
CA LEU A 83 -0.39 -4.78 0.06
C LEU A 83 0.53 -6.02 0.05
N LEU A 84 0.27 -6.98 -0.85
CA LEU A 84 1.15 -8.13 -1.05
C LEU A 84 2.54 -7.71 -1.57
N CYS A 85 2.61 -6.69 -2.42
CA CYS A 85 3.87 -6.16 -2.95
C CYS A 85 4.76 -5.51 -1.87
N VAL A 86 4.15 -4.85 -0.86
CA VAL A 86 4.88 -4.12 0.20
C VAL A 86 5.13 -4.95 1.47
N GLN A 87 4.72 -6.22 1.46
CA GLN A 87 4.88 -7.11 2.61
C GLN A 87 6.37 -7.46 2.82
N GLN A 88 6.92 -7.09 3.98
CA GLN A 88 8.36 -7.19 4.26
C GLN A 88 8.86 -8.63 4.52
N HIS A 89 7.99 -9.54 4.96
CA HIS A 89 8.36 -10.93 5.25
C HIS A 89 7.65 -11.92 4.31
N PRO A 90 8.40 -12.68 3.47
CA PRO A 90 7.82 -13.73 2.64
C PRO A 90 7.29 -14.93 3.45
N GLU A 91 7.59 -15.01 4.75
CA GLU A 91 7.10 -16.04 5.68
C GLU A 91 5.69 -15.72 6.21
N ASP A 92 5.21 -14.48 6.10
CA ASP A 92 3.81 -14.10 6.36
C ASP A 92 2.91 -14.35 5.12
N LYS A 93 3.39 -15.15 4.15
CA LYS A 93 2.55 -15.77 3.14
C LYS A 93 1.60 -16.71 3.88
N PHE A 94 0.38 -16.23 4.13
CA PHE A 94 -0.69 -16.96 4.77
C PHE A 94 -0.71 -18.44 4.34
N ILE A 95 -0.54 -19.30 5.33
CA ILE A 95 -1.02 -20.68 5.29
C ILE A 95 -2.54 -20.57 5.11
N PHE A 96 -3.05 -21.15 4.03
CA PHE A 96 -4.48 -21.23 3.73
C PHE A 96 -5.29 -21.88 4.85
#